data_AF-A0A661LZF0-F1
#
_entry.id   AF-A0A661LZF0-F1
#
_cell.length_a   1.000
_cell.length_b   1.000
_cell.length_c   1.000
_cell.angle_alpha   90.00
_cell.angle_beta   90.00
_cell.angle_gamma   90.00
#
_symmetry.space_group_name_H-M   'P 1'
#
loop_
_entity.id
_entity.type
_entity.pdbx_description
1 polymer ?
#
loop_
_entity_poly.entity_id
_entity_poly.type
_entity_poly.pdbx_seq_one_letter_code
_entity_poly.pdbx_strand_id
1 'polypeptide(L)'
;ADLLVAADCVAAAYANFHADFLEGRVVMIGCPKFDDVAAYIEKFTEIFKTAGIRSITVLVMEVPCCSGLPVILQRAMDAAGKKIPMDQVVIGTRGEILQKGAFQALRAS
;
A
#
# COMPACT_ATOMS: atom_id res chain seq x y z
N ALA A 1 -3.59 2.23 -14.35
CA ALA A 1 -4.63 2.52 -13.32
C ALA A 1 -3.99 3.21 -12.12
N ASP A 2 -4.76 3.86 -11.25
CA ASP A 2 -4.31 4.29 -9.92
C ASP A 2 -4.66 3.18 -8.91
N LEU A 3 -3.65 2.67 -8.21
CA LEU A 3 -3.78 1.50 -7.35
C LEU A 3 -3.91 1.92 -5.88
N LEU A 4 -4.95 1.46 -5.20
CA LEU A 4 -5.10 1.52 -3.76
C LEU A 4 -4.74 0.17 -3.17
N VAL A 5 -3.77 0.14 -2.25
CA VAL A 5 -3.41 -1.06 -1.48
C VAL A 5 -3.69 -0.77 0.00
N ALA A 6 -4.65 -1.44 0.61
CA ALA A 6 -5.06 -1.18 1.98
C ALA A 6 -4.82 -2.40 2.88
N ALA A 7 -4.31 -2.17 4.09
CA ALA A 7 -4.33 -3.19 5.13
C ALA A 7 -5.79 -3.50 5.54
N ASP A 8 -6.13 -4.77 5.78
CA ASP A 8 -7.50 -5.21 6.09
C ASP A 8 -8.18 -4.40 7.19
N CYS A 9 -7.43 -4.11 8.27
CA CYS A 9 -7.93 -3.37 9.41
C CYS A 9 -8.25 -1.90 9.11
N VAL A 10 -7.65 -1.31 8.07
CA VAL A 10 -7.92 0.08 7.67
C VAL A 10 -9.34 0.21 7.12
N ALA A 11 -9.76 -0.71 6.25
CA ALA A 11 -11.08 -0.65 5.64
C ALA A 11 -12.20 -0.76 6.69
N ALA A 12 -11.95 -1.48 7.79
CA ALA A 12 -12.88 -1.60 8.90
C ALA A 12 -12.85 -0.41 9.87
N ALA A 13 -11.67 0.16 10.13
CA ALA A 13 -11.52 1.24 11.12
C ALA A 13 -11.83 2.63 10.56
N TYR A 14 -11.52 2.89 9.28
CA TYR A 14 -11.70 4.20 8.66
C TYR A 14 -13.08 4.32 8.01
N ALA A 15 -14.03 4.96 8.70
CA ALA A 15 -15.43 5.04 8.27
C ALA A 15 -15.63 5.61 6.85
N ASN A 16 -14.78 6.55 6.43
CA ASN A 16 -14.91 7.22 5.13
C ASN A 16 -14.09 6.55 4.01
N PHE A 17 -13.69 5.28 4.18
CA PHE A 17 -12.82 4.56 3.23
C PHE A 17 -13.31 4.64 1.78
N HIS A 18 -14.61 4.45 1.58
CA HIS A 18 -15.22 4.47 0.26
C HIS A 18 -15.15 5.87 -0.39
N ALA A 19 -15.51 6.90 0.37
CA ALA A 19 -15.57 8.27 -0.12
C ALA A 19 -14.18 8.84 -0.42
N ASP A 20 -13.19 8.58 0.45
CA ASP A 20 -11.89 9.25 0.37
C ASP A 20 -10.87 8.51 -0.50
N PHE A 21 -11.05 7.19 -0.72
CA PHE A 21 -10.02 6.35 -1.34
C PHE A 21 -10.46 5.50 -2.53
N LEU A 22 -11.75 5.19 -2.74
CA LEU A 22 -12.15 4.27 -3.82
C LEU A 22 -12.34 4.92 -5.19
N GLU A 23 -12.76 6.18 -5.23
CA GLU A 23 -13.13 6.82 -6.49
C GLU A 23 -11.97 6.83 -7.49
N GLY A 24 -12.19 6.22 -8.66
CA GLY A 24 -11.22 6.14 -9.74
C GLY A 24 -10.03 5.18 -9.53
N ARG A 25 -10.01 4.41 -8.42
CA ARG A 25 -8.88 3.53 -8.07
C ARG A 25 -9.25 2.05 -8.15
N VAL A 26 -8.28 1.25 -8.56
CA VAL A 26 -8.35 -0.21 -8.43
C VAL A 26 -7.88 -0.57 -7.03
N VAL A 27 -8.61 -1.44 -6.33
CA VAL A 27 -8.37 -1.70 -4.91
C VAL A 27 -7.88 -3.12 -4.67
N MET A 28 -6.85 -3.23 -3.86
CA MET A 28 -6.33 -4.47 -3.31
C MET A 28 -6.27 -4.35 -1.79
N ILE A 29 -6.72 -5.40 -1.10
CA ILE A 29 -6.76 -5.45 0.36
C ILE A 29 -5.94 -6.67 0.81
N GLY A 30 -5.06 -6.48 1.79
CA GLY A 30 -4.24 -7.56 2.34
C GLY A 30 -3.48 -7.17 3.60
N CYS A 31 -3.25 -8.14 4.50
CA CYS A 31 -2.59 -7.93 5.78
C CYS A 31 -1.23 -8.64 5.85
N PRO A 32 -0.10 -7.91 5.88
CA PRO A 32 1.23 -8.53 5.89
C PRO A 32 1.57 -9.29 7.19
N LYS A 33 0.70 -9.31 8.20
CA LYS A 33 0.96 -9.96 9.50
C LYS A 33 1.08 -11.48 9.39
N PHE A 34 0.27 -12.09 8.54
CA PHE A 34 0.15 -13.55 8.43
C PHE A 34 0.45 -14.07 7.02
N ASP A 35 0.82 -13.17 6.11
CA ASP A 35 0.97 -13.48 4.70
C ASP A 35 2.42 -13.77 4.31
N ASP A 36 2.57 -14.58 3.27
CA ASP A 36 3.86 -14.84 2.64
C ASP A 36 4.35 -13.61 1.88
N VAL A 37 5.34 -12.94 2.47
CA VAL A 37 6.00 -11.74 1.92
C VAL A 37 6.55 -11.98 0.52
N ALA A 38 7.15 -13.16 0.26
CA ALA A 38 7.72 -13.46 -1.05
C ALA A 38 6.63 -13.58 -2.12
N ALA A 39 5.54 -14.29 -1.80
CA ALA A 39 4.39 -14.40 -2.69
C ALA A 39 3.73 -13.04 -2.97
N TYR A 40 3.69 -12.14 -1.99
CA TYR A 40 3.21 -10.77 -2.19
C TYR A 40 4.11 -10.00 -3.15
N ILE A 41 5.43 -10.05 -2.95
CA ILE A 41 6.39 -9.38 -3.84
C ILE A 41 6.24 -9.89 -5.27
N GLU A 42 6.13 -11.21 -5.46
CA GLU A 42 5.96 -11.82 -6.78
C GLU A 42 4.67 -11.34 -7.47
N LYS A 43 3.52 -11.42 -6.78
CA LYS A 43 2.23 -10.95 -7.32
C LYS A 43 2.26 -9.48 -7.71
N PHE A 44 2.77 -8.62 -6.84
CA PHE A 44 2.86 -7.19 -7.16
C PHE A 44 3.86 -6.92 -8.30
N THR A 45 4.95 -7.69 -8.40
CA THR A 45 5.91 -7.60 -9.49
C THR A 45 5.23 -7.86 -10.84
N GLU A 46 4.40 -8.91 -10.92
CA GLU A 46 3.63 -9.22 -12.13
C GLU A 46 2.62 -8.13 -12.49
N ILE A 47 1.89 -7.62 -11.49
CA ILE A 47 0.94 -6.51 -11.66
C ILE A 47 1.66 -5.28 -12.22
N PHE A 48 2.80 -4.90 -11.65
CA PHE A 48 3.55 -3.71 -12.08
C PHE A 48 4.17 -3.86 -13.47
N LYS A 49 4.50 -5.10 -13.89
CA LYS A 49 4.98 -5.36 -15.25
C LYS A 49 3.89 -5.22 -16.31
N THR A 50 2.65 -5.60 -15.98
CA THR A 50 1.59 -5.83 -16.98
C THR A 50 0.47 -4.78 -16.96
N ALA A 51 0.09 -4.24 -15.80
CA ALA A 51 -1.14 -3.47 -15.64
C ALA A 51 -1.02 -1.95 -15.89
N GLY A 52 0.19 -1.43 -16.19
CA GLY A 52 0.40 -0.01 -16.44
C GLY A 52 -0.06 0.89 -15.28
N ILE A 53 0.39 0.58 -14.06
CA ILE A 53 0.06 1.34 -12.85
C ILE A 53 0.70 2.74 -12.92
N ARG A 54 -0.11 3.78 -12.70
CA ARG A 54 0.29 5.20 -12.77
C ARG A 54 0.75 5.74 -11.44
N SER A 55 0.03 5.39 -10.38
CA SER A 55 0.30 5.80 -9.00
C SER A 55 -0.17 4.72 -8.02
N ILE A 56 0.41 4.73 -6.82
CA ILE A 56 0.04 3.84 -5.73
C ILE A 56 -0.32 4.70 -4.52
N THR A 57 -1.43 4.39 -3.85
CA THR A 57 -1.70 4.84 -2.49
C THR A 57 -1.74 3.61 -1.60
N VAL A 58 -0.89 3.59 -0.57
CA VAL A 58 -0.88 2.51 0.41
C VAL A 58 -1.45 3.02 1.74
N LEU A 59 -2.47 2.34 2.24
CA LEU A 59 -3.06 2.64 3.54
C LEU A 59 -2.60 1.59 4.55
N VAL A 60 -1.92 2.04 5.60
CA VAL A 60 -1.46 1.18 6.70
C VAL A 60 -2.07 1.62 8.02
N MET A 61 -2.20 0.70 8.95
CA MET A 61 -2.52 1.01 10.33
C MET A 61 -1.25 1.39 11.10
N GLU A 62 -1.37 2.23 12.14
CA GLU A 62 -0.26 2.65 13.02
C GLU A 62 0.46 1.49 13.74
N VAL A 63 -0.16 0.30 13.78
CA VAL A 63 0.39 -0.88 14.44
C VAL A 63 1.56 -1.47 13.64
N PRO A 64 2.56 -2.08 14.32
CA PRO A 64 3.81 -2.50 13.68
C PRO A 64 3.62 -3.55 12.59
N CYS A 65 2.56 -4.36 12.66
CA CYS A 65 2.34 -5.41 11.68
C CYS A 65 2.07 -4.87 10.26
N CYS A 66 1.53 -3.66 10.10
CA CYS A 66 1.21 -3.10 8.78
C CYS A 66 2.40 -2.36 8.11
N SER A 67 3.49 -2.12 8.85
CA SER A 67 4.64 -1.34 8.37
C SER A 67 5.39 -1.99 7.19
N GLY A 68 5.29 -3.31 7.03
CA GLY A 68 5.93 -4.05 5.95
C GLY A 68 5.29 -3.88 4.57
N LEU A 69 4.00 -3.51 4.50
CA LEU A 69 3.25 -3.41 3.24
C LEU A 69 3.86 -2.41 2.23
N PRO A 70 4.19 -1.15 2.59
CA PRO A 70 4.86 -0.24 1.66
C PRO A 70 6.23 -0.75 1.21
N VAL A 71 6.96 -1.46 2.06
CA VAL A 71 8.27 -2.03 1.72
C VAL A 71 8.14 -3.17 0.71
N ILE A 72 7.11 -4.01 0.85
CA ILE A 72 6.76 -5.06 -0.13
C ILE A 72 6.50 -4.44 -1.50
N LEU A 73 5.67 -3.40 -1.55
CA LEU A 73 5.35 -2.70 -2.80
C LEU A 73 6.60 -2.08 -3.42
N GLN A 74 7.48 -1.46 -2.63
CA GLN A 74 8.76 -0.94 -3.11
C GLN A 74 9.64 -2.03 -3.73
N ARG A 75 9.82 -3.17 -3.03
CA ARG A 75 10.62 -4.29 -3.54
C ARG A 75 10.03 -4.88 -4.82
N ALA A 76 8.71 -4.97 -4.92
CA ALA A 76 8.04 -5.43 -6.12
C ALA A 76 8.21 -4.45 -7.28
N MET A 77 8.19 -3.14 -7.04
CA MET A 77 8.51 -2.13 -8.06
C MET A 77 9.94 -2.28 -8.56
N ASP A 78 10.90 -2.46 -7.65
CA ASP A 78 12.31 -2.66 -7.98
C ASP A 78 12.50 -3.93 -8.83
N ALA A 79 11.89 -5.05 -8.43
CA ALA A 79 11.91 -6.31 -9.17
C ALA A 79 11.19 -6.23 -10.54
N ALA A 80 10.20 -5.35 -10.67
CA ALA A 80 9.53 -5.06 -11.93
C ALA A 80 10.29 -4.09 -12.84
N GLY A 81 11.37 -3.46 -12.34
CA GLY A 81 12.08 -2.40 -13.05
C GLY A 81 11.20 -1.16 -13.28
N LYS A 82 10.25 -0.88 -12.37
CA LYS A 82 9.30 0.23 -12.48
C LYS A 82 9.59 1.29 -11.42
N LYS A 83 9.33 2.55 -11.77
CA LYS A 83 9.33 3.68 -10.84
C LYS A 83 7.93 4.27 -10.83
N ILE A 84 7.14 3.92 -9.82
CA ILE A 84 5.76 4.38 -9.68
C ILE A 84 5.69 5.28 -8.44
N PRO A 85 5.14 6.50 -8.54
CA PRO A 85 4.90 7.34 -7.37
C PRO A 85 4.00 6.61 -6.35
N MET A 86 4.42 6.60 -5.10
CA MET A 86 3.68 5.95 -4.01
C MET A 86 3.48 6.91 -2.85
N ASP A 87 2.23 7.11 -2.45
CA ASP A 87 1.85 7.82 -1.23
C ASP A 87 1.48 6.82 -0.13
N GLN A 88 1.89 7.11 1.11
CA GLN A 88 1.51 6.37 2.30
C GLN A 88 0.53 7.19 3.15
N VAL A 89 -0.53 6.54 3.62
CA VAL A 89 -1.43 7.08 4.64
C VAL A 89 -1.41 6.14 5.85
N VAL A 90 -1.17 6.72 7.03
CA VAL A 90 -1.19 6.00 8.30
C VAL A 90 -2.50 6.30 9.01
N ILE A 91 -3.27 5.25 9.28
CA ILE A 91 -4.54 5.30 9.99
C ILE A 91 -4.32 4.84 11.44
N GLY A 92 -4.88 5.59 12.39
CA GLY A 92 -4.88 5.24 13.80
C GLY A 92 -5.89 4.13 14.10
N THR A 93 -5.68 3.44 15.21
CA THR A 93 -6.59 2.37 15.68
C THR A 93 -8.01 2.84 15.98
N ARG A 94 -8.26 4.16 16.06
CA ARG A 94 -9.58 4.77 16.22
C ARG A 94 -10.13 5.39 14.93
N GLY A 95 -9.49 5.13 13.78
CA GLY A 95 -9.97 5.58 12.48
C GLY A 95 -9.60 7.02 12.12
N GLU A 96 -8.68 7.65 12.83
CA GLU A 96 -8.12 8.95 12.46
C GLU A 96 -6.98 8.82 11.43
N ILE A 97 -6.81 9.80 10.54
CA ILE A 97 -5.59 9.88 9.71
C ILE A 97 -4.49 10.53 10.56
N LEU A 98 -3.41 9.79 10.81
CA LEU A 98 -2.26 10.25 11.58
C LEU A 98 -1.18 10.87 10.70
N GLN A 99 -1.00 10.34 9.49
CA GLN A 99 0.01 10.81 8.55
C GLN A 99 -0.44 10.57 7.11
N LYS A 100 -0.10 11.49 6.21
CA LYS A 100 -0.29 11.35 4.76
C LYS A 100 0.87 12.02 4.03
N GLY A 101 1.50 11.32 3.09
CA GLY A 101 2.53 11.91 2.25
C GLY A 101 3.24 10.89 1.36
N ALA A 102 4.16 11.39 0.54
CA ALA A 102 4.98 10.55 -0.33
C ALA A 102 5.78 9.53 0.50
N PHE A 103 5.70 8.25 0.11
CA PHE A 103 6.54 7.24 0.71
C PHE A 103 7.99 7.46 0.30
N GLN A 104 8.86 7.57 1.28
CA GLN A 104 10.30 7.58 1.07
C GLN A 104 10.83 6.28 1.66
N ALA A 105 11.32 5.38 0.79
CA ALA A 105 12.11 4.26 1.26
C ALA A 105 13.25 4.82 2.11
N LEU A 106 13.40 4.32 3.34
CA LEU A 106 14.53 4.66 4.20
C LEU A 106 15.80 4.54 3.36
N ARG A 107 16.48 5.67 3.14
CA ARG A 107 17.78 5.67 2.47
C ARG A 107 18.67 4.76 3.32
N ALA A 108 19.09 3.64 2.74
CA ALA A 108 20.17 2.87 3.31
C ALA A 108 21.40 3.80 3.28
N SER A 109 21.77 4.30 4.46
CA SER A 109 23.04 4.97 4.71
C SER A 109 24.19 3.99 4.55
#